data_AF-A0AAV0B7G0-F1
#
_entry.id   AF-A0AAV0B7G0-F1
#
_cell.length_a   1.000
_cell.length_b   1.000
_cell.length_c   1.000
_cell.angle_alpha   90.00
_cell.angle_beta   90.00
_cell.angle_gamma   90.00
#
_symmetry.space_group_name_H-M   'P 1'
#
loop_
_entity.id
_entity.type
_entity.pdbx_description
1 polymer ?
#
loop_
_entity_poly.entity_id
_entity_poly.type
_entity_poly.pdbx_seq_one_letter_code
_entity_poly.pdbx_strand_id
1 'polypeptide(L)'
;EHLFELLPIMLKQRPKVPNISKVPEAFVPIITLKLSGIKVDLLFAQLALPSIPDTLELWNDSLLKSQNNQCVQSQGGFRATDKILQLVPDIAVFRDSLRAIKSI
;
A
#
# COMPACT_ATOMS: atom_id res chain seq x y z
N GLU A 1 -6.50 8.47 -11.85
CA GLU A 1 -7.90 8.92 -11.60
C GLU A 1 -8.93 7.80 -11.78
N HIS A 2 -8.97 7.11 -12.91
CA HIS A 2 -10.00 6.08 -13.20
C HIS A 2 -10.18 5.00 -12.11
N LEU A 3 -9.10 4.58 -11.45
CA LEU A 3 -9.16 3.58 -10.36
C LEU A 3 -9.93 4.07 -9.13
N PHE A 4 -9.83 5.36 -8.78
CA PHE A 4 -10.55 5.93 -7.63
C PHE A 4 -12.05 6.07 -7.88
N GLU A 5 -12.51 5.97 -9.13
CA GLU A 5 -13.93 5.95 -9.47
C GLU A 5 -14.46 4.52 -9.58
N LEU A 6 -13.76 3.63 -10.29
CA LEU A 6 -14.25 2.28 -10.53
C LEU A 6 -14.10 1.33 -9.34
N LEU A 7 -12.94 1.32 -8.68
CA LEU A 7 -12.66 0.35 -7.63
C LEU A 7 -13.65 0.41 -6.45
N PRO A 8 -14.03 1.59 -5.92
CA PRO A 8 -15.05 1.67 -4.88
C PRO A 8 -16.41 1.12 -5.33
N ILE A 9 -16.80 1.33 -6.59
CA ILE A 9 -18.06 0.81 -7.13
C ILE A 9 -18.02 -0.73 -7.13
N MET A 10 -16.93 -1.31 -7.63
CA MET A 10 -16.72 -2.77 -7.63
C MET A 10 -16.69 -3.35 -6.20
N LEU A 11 -16.06 -2.65 -5.26
CA LEU A 11 -15.97 -3.09 -3.87
C LEU A 11 -17.33 -3.02 -3.15
N LYS A 12 -18.17 -2.02 -3.43
CA LYS A 12 -19.53 -1.91 -2.87
C LYS A 12 -20.46 -3.05 -3.28
N GLN A 13 -20.20 -3.71 -4.41
CA GLN A 13 -20.97 -4.89 -4.83
C GLN A 13 -20.70 -6.12 -3.94
N ARG A 14 -19.67 -6.09 -3.09
CA ARG A 14 -19.36 -7.20 -2.20
C ARG A 14 -20.09 -7.04 -0.86
N PRO A 15 -20.87 -8.04 -0.41
CA PRO A 15 -21.68 -7.93 0.81
C PRO A 15 -20.87 -7.75 2.10
N LYS A 16 -19.55 -7.98 2.07
CA LYS A 16 -18.65 -7.87 3.23
C LYS A 16 -17.96 -6.51 3.37
N VAL A 17 -18.36 -5.51 2.58
CA VAL A 17 -17.75 -4.17 2.55
C VAL A 17 -18.80 -3.08 2.79
N PRO A 18 -19.30 -2.91 4.03
CA PRO A 18 -20.41 -1.99 4.30
C PRO A 18 -20.02 -0.51 4.18
N ASN A 19 -18.75 -0.14 4.40
CA ASN A 19 -18.31 1.26 4.45
C ASN A 19 -17.04 1.45 3.62
N ILE A 20 -17.12 2.26 2.57
CA ILE A 20 -15.98 2.70 1.75
C ILE A 20 -15.93 4.22 1.77
N SER A 21 -14.76 4.78 2.07
CA SER A 21 -14.47 6.21 2.01
C SER A 21 -13.28 6.46 1.08
N LYS A 22 -13.36 7.52 0.28
CA LYS A 22 -12.29 7.97 -0.62
C LYS A 22 -11.70 9.24 -0.03
N VAL A 23 -10.37 9.34 0.01
CA VAL A 23 -9.67 10.58 0.35
C VAL A 23 -8.64 10.87 -0.75
N PRO A 24 -9.07 11.33 -1.93
CA PRO A 24 -8.17 11.59 -3.05
C PRO A 24 -7.30 12.84 -2.84
N GLU A 25 -7.69 13.77 -1.96
CA GLU A 25 -6.96 15.01 -1.65
C GLU A 25 -5.83 14.80 -0.60
N ALA A 26 -5.69 13.60 -0.05
CA ALA A 26 -4.60 13.29 0.87
C ALA A 26 -3.24 13.39 0.16
N PHE A 27 -2.18 13.60 0.95
CA PHE A 27 -0.79 13.60 0.46
C PHE A 27 -0.48 12.36 -0.39
N VAL A 28 -0.99 11.20 0.05
CA VAL A 28 -1.09 9.98 -0.76
C VAL A 28 -2.57 9.61 -0.90
N PRO A 29 -3.14 9.61 -2.12
CA PRO A 29 -4.53 9.23 -2.34
C PRO A 29 -4.84 7.84 -1.79
N ILE A 30 -5.93 7.73 -1.02
CA ILE A 30 -6.27 6.51 -0.28
C ILE A 30 -7.77 6.17 -0.35
N ILE A 31 -8.08 4.88 -0.39
CA ILE A 31 -9.44 4.36 -0.23
C ILE A 31 -9.46 3.54 1.06
N THR A 32 -10.26 3.95 2.03
CA THR A 32 -10.42 3.24 3.31
C THR A 32 -11.72 2.43 3.27
N LEU A 33 -11.67 1.17 3.67
CA LEU A 33 -12.85 0.32 3.80
C LEU A 33 -12.83 -0.54 5.06
N LYS A 34 -13.99 -1.09 5.42
CA LYS A 34 -14.10 -2.15 6.44
C LYS A 34 -14.43 -3.47 5.75
N LEU A 35 -13.47 -4.39 5.67
CA LEU A 35 -13.64 -5.72 5.09
C LEU A 35 -13.80 -6.75 6.22
N SER A 36 -14.99 -7.36 6.34
CA SER A 36 -15.27 -8.38 7.38
C SER A 36 -14.91 -7.93 8.81
N GLY A 37 -15.11 -6.65 9.13
CA GLY A 37 -14.77 -6.10 10.44
C GLY A 37 -13.39 -5.44 10.53
N ILE A 38 -12.49 -5.71 9.60
CA ILE A 38 -11.11 -5.21 9.59
C ILE A 38 -11.04 -3.92 8.78
N LYS A 39 -10.46 -2.86 9.37
CA LYS A 39 -10.16 -1.62 8.64
C LYS A 39 -8.99 -1.87 7.69
N VAL A 40 -9.18 -1.56 6.41
CA VAL A 40 -8.18 -1.72 5.35
C VAL A 40 -8.03 -0.38 4.64
N ASP A 41 -6.79 0.06 4.51
CA ASP A 41 -6.40 1.25 3.76
C ASP A 41 -5.74 0.81 2.44
N LEU A 42 -6.32 1.21 1.32
CA LEU A 42 -5.87 0.89 -0.03
C LEU A 42 -5.18 2.10 -0.65
N LEU A 43 -3.88 1.95 -0.91
CA LEU A 43 -3.06 2.92 -1.64
C LEU A 43 -3.00 2.52 -3.12
N PHE A 44 -2.72 3.50 -3.98
CA PHE A 44 -2.57 3.28 -5.41
C PHE A 44 -1.24 3.85 -5.93
N ALA A 45 -0.55 3.06 -6.75
CA ALA A 45 0.59 3.50 -7.52
C ALA A 45 0.49 2.96 -8.95
N GLN A 46 0.65 3.84 -9.93
CA GLN A 46 0.79 3.47 -11.32
C GLN A 46 2.26 3.28 -11.65
N LEU A 47 2.61 2.12 -12.21
CA LEU A 47 3.95 1.84 -12.71
C LEU A 47 3.98 2.06 -14.22
N ALA A 48 5.11 2.55 -14.75
CA ALA A 48 5.34 2.69 -16.19
C ALA A 48 5.72 1.34 -16.82
N LEU A 49 4.89 0.33 -16.61
CA LEU A 49 5.03 -1.02 -17.16
C LEU A 49 3.78 -1.36 -17.98
N PRO A 50 3.91 -2.06 -19.12
CA PRO A 50 2.76 -2.48 -19.93
C PRO A 50 1.89 -3.53 -19.22
N SER A 51 2.48 -4.28 -18.29
CA SER A 51 1.81 -5.26 -17.43
C SER A 51 2.57 -5.40 -16.12
N ILE A 52 1.90 -5.94 -15.09
CA ILE A 52 2.50 -6.22 -13.78
C ILE A 52 2.93 -7.69 -13.77
N PRO A 53 4.23 -8.02 -13.74
CA PRO A 53 4.68 -9.39 -13.62
C PRO A 53 4.49 -9.90 -12.19
N ASP A 54 4.21 -11.20 -12.01
CA ASP A 54 4.07 -11.82 -10.69
C ASP A 54 5.37 -11.78 -9.88
N THR A 55 6.51 -11.66 -10.57
CA THR A 55 7.86 -11.57 -9.99
C THR A 55 8.31 -10.12 -9.73
N LEU A 56 7.39 -9.15 -9.80
CA LEU A 56 7.74 -7.74 -9.63
C LEU A 56 8.27 -7.45 -8.21
N GLU A 57 9.50 -6.97 -8.14
CA GLU A 57 10.11 -6.47 -6.92
C GLU A 57 10.17 -4.94 -6.92
N LEU A 58 9.57 -4.31 -5.90
CA LEU A 58 9.51 -2.84 -5.78
C LEU A 58 10.79 -2.20 -5.20
N TRP A 59 11.83 -2.98 -4.87
CA TRP A 59 13.10 -2.45 -4.31
C TRP A 59 13.87 -1.63 -5.35
N ASN A 60 13.73 -1.96 -6.63
CA ASN A 60 14.56 -1.41 -7.69
C ASN A 60 14.23 0.06 -7.98
N ASP A 61 15.19 0.95 -7.72
CA ASP A 61 15.07 2.40 -7.97
C ASP A 61 14.79 2.75 -9.44
N SER A 62 15.09 1.85 -10.38
CA SER A 62 14.76 2.06 -11.79
C SER A 62 13.25 2.17 -12.04
N LEU A 63 12.42 1.57 -11.18
CA LEU A 63 10.95 1.67 -11.28
C LEU A 63 10.45 3.09 -10.99
N LEU A 64 11.22 3.93 -10.30
CA LEU A 64 10.82 5.29 -9.92
C LEU A 64 11.06 6.32 -11.01
N LYS A 65 11.91 6.02 -12.00
CA LYS A 65 12.49 7.00 -12.94
C LYS A 65 11.49 7.68 -13.87
N SER A 66 10.25 7.19 -13.95
CA SER A 66 9.20 7.71 -14.84
C SER A 66 7.83 7.84 -14.16
N GLN A 67 7.81 7.87 -12.82
CA GLN A 67 6.55 7.89 -12.07
C GLN A 67 6.22 9.28 -11.52
N ASN A 68 4.92 9.58 -11.45
CA ASN A 68 4.42 10.77 -10.78
C ASN A 68 4.74 10.71 -9.27
N ASN A 69 5.00 11.87 -8.65
CA ASN A 69 5.38 11.98 -7.24
C ASN A 69 4.43 11.24 -6.28
N GLN A 70 3.13 11.25 -6.54
CA GLN A 70 2.14 10.51 -5.74
C GLN A 70 2.36 8.99 -5.79
N CYS A 71 2.73 8.43 -6.96
CA CYS A 71 3.00 7.00 -7.11
C CYS A 71 4.29 6.58 -6.39
N VAL A 72 5.31 7.46 -6.42
CA VAL A 72 6.55 7.28 -5.66
C VAL A 72 6.26 7.25 -4.15
N GLN A 73 5.41 8.15 -3.67
CA GLN A 73 5.03 8.21 -2.25
C GLN A 73 4.19 7.00 -1.82
N SER A 74 3.24 6.56 -2.64
CA SER A 74 2.46 5.33 -2.40
C SER A 74 3.35 4.08 -2.27
N GLN A 75 4.43 4.01 -3.04
CA GLN A 75 5.40 2.91 -2.95
C GLN A 75 6.36 3.05 -1.76
N GLY A 76 6.60 4.27 -1.29
CA GLY A 76 7.57 4.55 -0.22
C GLY A 76 7.33 3.72 1.04
N GLY A 77 6.07 3.61 1.49
CA GLY A 77 5.73 2.80 2.68
C GLY A 77 6.07 1.32 2.54
N PHE A 78 5.78 0.75 1.37
CA PHE A 78 6.11 -0.65 1.07
C PHE A 78 7.63 -0.85 0.97
N ARG A 79 8.31 0.03 0.23
CA ARG A 79 9.77 -0.03 0.01
C ARG A 79 10.57 0.16 1.30
N ALA A 80 10.12 1.04 2.19
CA ALA A 80 10.75 1.22 3.50
C ALA A 80 10.57 -0.03 4.36
N THR A 81 9.36 -0.59 4.40
CA THR A 81 9.04 -1.75 5.24
C THR A 81 9.91 -2.94 4.91
N ASP A 82 10.03 -3.33 3.64
CA ASP A 82 10.82 -4.52 3.33
C ASP A 82 12.32 -4.26 3.21
N LYS A 83 12.75 -3.01 2.98
CA LYS A 83 14.16 -2.67 3.22
C LYS A 83 14.55 -2.86 4.69
N ILE A 84 13.69 -2.50 5.63
CA ILE A 84 13.91 -2.80 7.06
C ILE A 84 14.01 -4.31 7.28
N LEU A 85 13.10 -5.10 6.70
CA LEU A 85 13.12 -6.56 6.84
C LEU A 85 14.37 -7.22 6.23
N GLN A 86 14.91 -6.66 5.14
CA GLN A 86 16.18 -7.12 4.53
C GLN A 86 17.42 -6.77 5.38
N LEU A 87 17.34 -5.72 6.21
CA LEU A 87 18.47 -5.22 6.98
C LEU A 87 18.56 -5.83 8.39
N VAL A 88 17.47 -6.41 8.89
CA VAL A 88 17.48 -7.02 10.22
C VAL A 88 18.06 -8.45 10.15
N PRO A 89 18.98 -8.82 11.06
CA PRO A 89 19.59 -10.14 11.06
C PRO A 89 18.61 -11.24 11.47
N ASP A 90 17.60 -10.90 12.28
CA ASP A 90 16.54 -11.81 12.71
C ASP A 90 15.19 -11.06 12.75
N ILE A 91 14.26 -11.50 11.90
CA ILE A 91 12.95 -10.88 11.75
C ILE A 91 12.05 -11.14 12.98
N ALA A 92 12.18 -12.30 13.63
CA ALA A 92 11.37 -12.63 14.80
C ALA A 92 11.77 -11.74 15.99
N VAL A 93 13.08 -11.64 16.27
CA VAL A 93 13.61 -10.76 17.32
C VAL A 93 13.26 -9.30 17.05
N PHE A 94 13.37 -8.85 15.81
CA PHE A 94 12.95 -7.49 15.42
C PHE A 94 11.47 -7.24 15.71
N ARG A 95 10.58 -8.19 15.35
CA ARG A 95 9.14 -8.07 15.59
C ARG A 95 8.80 -8.00 17.07
N ASP A 96 9.42 -8.83 17.91
CA ASP A 96 9.15 -8.83 19.35
C ASP A 96 9.65 -7.55 20.02
N SER A 97 10.84 -7.10 19.64
CA SER A 97 11.40 -5.81 20.10
C SER A 97 10.52 -4.64 19.68
N LEU A 98 10.06 -4.61 18.43
CA LEU A 98 9.19 -3.55 17.91
C LEU A 98 7.82 -3.55 18.59
N ARG A 99 7.25 -4.71 18.93
CA ARG A 99 6.01 -4.82 19.71
C ARG A 99 6.19 -4.22 21.10
N ALA A 100 7.28 -4.58 21.79
CA ALA A 100 7.57 -4.04 23.11
C ALA A 100 7.68 -2.52 23.07
N ILE A 101 8.46 -1.96 22.13
CA ILE A 101 8.63 -0.51 21.98
C ILE A 101 7.32 0.21 21.66
N LYS A 102 6.49 -0.33 20.75
CA LYS A 102 5.21 0.29 20.36
C LYS A 102 4.12 0.18 21.43
N SER A 103 4.30 -0.71 22.41
CA SER A 103 3.36 -0.89 23.52
C SER A 103 3.65 0.01 24.72
N ILE A 104 4.77 0.73 24.70
CA ILE A 104 5.14 1.80 25.63
C ILE A 104 4.44 3.10 25.19
#